data_AF-A0AAN5R697-F1
#
_entry.id   AF-A0AAN5R697-F1
#
_cell.length_a   1.000
_cell.length_b   1.000
_cell.length_c   1.000
_cell.angle_alpha   90.00
_cell.angle_beta   90.00
_cell.angle_gamma   90.00
#
_symmetry.space_group_name_H-M   'P 1'
#
loop_
_entity.id
_entity.type
_entity.pdbx_description
1 polymer ?
#
loop_
_entity_poly.entity_id
_entity_poly.type
_entity_poly.pdbx_seq_one_letter_code
_entity_poly.pdbx_strand_id
1 'polypeptide(L)'
;MSGPKVVRVVSKAERIADCYNQLESVKSSFNEWYKFAKKHDVLTSDGTKEIEKQILQIDHLINREKFEEANQKCTKAIVQIKQDISRIRDDVIAKAELERSIRMKLKYTAEMLVSVFNKNNYPIPNELQKIVLSVLNADESDLSIYKDFLDNIITNYLTEAADKNKLTSGQRELATQLLEGESHQNFADWRLMHDKETIAENSQRLNKLLAELSVLDETPNTQAFLERAN
;
A
#
# COMPACT_ATOMS: atom_id res chain seq x y z
N MET A 1 9.18 -42.07 38.01
CA MET A 1 10.05 -41.45 39.03
C MET A 1 10.34 -40.03 38.59
N SER A 2 9.76 -39.04 39.27
CA SER A 2 10.01 -37.62 39.00
C SER A 2 11.42 -37.29 39.48
N GLY A 3 12.32 -36.95 38.56
CA GLY A 3 13.70 -36.60 38.91
C GLY A 3 13.77 -35.37 39.84
N PRO A 4 14.91 -35.18 40.53
CA PRO A 4 15.10 -34.05 41.44
C PRO A 4 14.89 -32.72 40.69
N LYS A 5 14.00 -31.86 41.20
CA LYS A 5 13.75 -30.53 40.65
C LYS A 5 14.95 -29.64 40.97
N VAL A 6 15.81 -29.40 39.97
CA VAL A 6 16.96 -28.49 40.10
C VAL A 6 16.43 -27.05 40.16
N VAL A 7 16.56 -26.42 41.32
CA VAL A 7 16.24 -24.99 41.50
C VAL A 7 17.55 -24.22 41.47
N ARG A 8 17.77 -23.42 40.42
CA ARG A 8 18.93 -22.52 40.32
C ARG A 8 18.71 -21.34 41.27
N VAL A 9 19.58 -21.18 42.27
CA VAL A 9 19.55 -20.02 43.17
C VAL A 9 20.26 -18.87 42.48
N VAL A 10 19.49 -17.87 42.03
CA VAL A 10 20.00 -16.66 41.36
C VAL A 10 20.23 -15.56 42.40
N SER A 11 21.44 -14.98 42.39
CA SER A 11 21.80 -13.89 43.29
C SER A 11 21.00 -12.62 42.99
N LYS A 12 20.88 -11.72 43.98
CA LYS A 12 20.19 -10.43 43.79
C LYS A 12 20.89 -9.58 42.72
N ALA A 13 22.22 -9.64 42.64
CA ALA A 13 23.01 -8.94 41.63
C ALA A 13 22.73 -9.44 40.21
N GLU A 14 22.64 -10.76 40.01
CA GLU A 14 22.27 -11.36 38.72
C GLU A 14 20.85 -10.97 38.30
N ARG A 15 19.88 -10.98 39.22
CA ARG A 15 18.50 -10.54 38.91
C ARG A 15 18.42 -9.07 38.49
N ILE A 16 19.22 -8.20 39.11
CA ILE A 16 19.32 -6.79 38.73
C ILE A 16 19.94 -6.66 37.34
N ALA A 17 21.04 -7.38 37.07
CA ALA A 17 21.70 -7.38 35.77
C ALA A 17 20.77 -7.86 34.64
N ASP A 18 20.00 -8.92 34.88
CA ASP A 18 19.02 -9.43 33.91
C ASP A 18 17.93 -8.40 33.58
N CYS A 19 17.44 -7.66 34.58
CA CYS A 19 16.46 -6.60 34.37
C CYS A 19 17.03 -5.43 33.55
N TYR A 20 18.28 -5.03 33.81
CA TYR A 20 18.94 -3.99 33.04
C TYR A 20 19.22 -4.40 31.60
N ASN A 21 19.63 -5.66 31.36
CA ASN A 21 19.78 -6.21 30.01
C ASN A 21 18.44 -6.18 29.23
N GLN A 22 17.33 -6.48 29.91
CA GLN A 22 16.01 -6.38 29.30
C GLN A 22 15.60 -4.94 29.03
N LEU A 23 15.91 -4.01 29.93
CA LEU A 23 15.67 -2.57 29.72
C LEU A 23 16.48 -2.02 28.54
N GLU A 24 17.73 -2.45 28.38
CA GLU A 24 18.55 -2.13 27.22
C GLU A 24 17.98 -2.70 25.93
N SER A 25 17.43 -3.92 25.98
CA SER A 25 16.71 -4.52 24.85
C SER A 25 15.48 -3.69 24.45
N VAL A 26 14.70 -3.19 25.43
CA VAL A 26 13.57 -2.28 25.19
C VAL A 26 14.04 -0.99 24.50
N LYS A 27 15.13 -0.38 25.00
CA LYS A 27 15.72 0.82 24.38
C LYS A 27 16.20 0.58 22.95
N SER A 28 16.80 -0.59 22.68
CA SER A 28 17.20 -0.97 21.32
C SER A 28 16.00 -1.08 20.39
N SER A 29 14.94 -1.78 20.81
CA SER A 29 13.70 -1.88 20.02
C SER A 29 13.02 -0.53 19.81
N PHE A 30 13.08 0.37 20.79
CA PHE A 30 12.60 1.75 20.61
C PHE A 30 13.42 2.52 19.57
N ASN A 31 14.75 2.39 19.58
CA ASN A 31 15.61 3.03 18.58
C ASN A 31 15.34 2.49 17.15
N GLU A 32 15.05 1.20 17.02
CA GLU A 32 14.63 0.60 15.75
C GLU A 32 13.29 1.18 15.28
N TRP A 33 12.30 1.23 16.17
CA TRP A 33 11.01 1.86 15.88
C TRP A 33 11.17 3.34 15.49
N TYR A 34 12.00 4.10 16.20
CA TYR A 34 12.25 5.51 15.91
C TYR A 34 12.89 5.70 14.52
N LYS A 35 13.88 4.87 14.17
CA LYS A 35 14.48 4.88 12.83
C LYS A 35 13.44 4.55 11.76
N PHE A 36 12.57 3.57 12.00
CA PHE A 36 11.54 3.17 11.07
C PHE A 36 10.45 4.24 10.91
N ALA A 37 9.95 4.79 12.01
CA ALA A 37 8.97 5.87 12.01
C ALA A 37 9.49 7.15 11.35
N LYS A 38 10.77 7.48 11.55
CA LYS A 38 11.43 8.62 10.89
C LYS A 38 11.61 8.40 9.39
N LYS A 39 11.90 7.17 8.95
CA LYS A 39 12.04 6.86 7.51
C LYS A 39 10.73 7.00 6.74
N HIS A 40 9.61 6.70 7.38
CA HIS A 40 8.29 6.74 6.75
C HIS A 40 7.47 7.98 7.12
N ASP A 41 8.08 8.99 7.75
CA ASP A 41 7.43 10.23 8.22
C ASP A 41 6.15 10.04 9.06
N VAL A 42 6.00 8.89 9.74
CA VAL A 42 4.87 8.58 10.64
C VAL A 42 5.19 9.00 12.10
N LEU A 43 6.16 9.90 12.29
CA LEU A 43 6.62 10.27 13.61
C LEU A 43 5.59 11.15 14.34
N THR A 44 4.79 10.52 15.20
CA THR A 44 3.88 11.25 16.09
C THR A 44 4.63 11.61 17.37
N SER A 45 4.72 12.90 17.69
CA SER A 45 5.45 13.40 18.88
C SER A 45 4.91 12.87 20.22
N ASP A 46 3.68 12.37 20.22
CA ASP A 46 3.04 11.79 21.39
C ASP A 46 3.49 10.34 21.61
N GLY A 47 3.70 9.57 20.54
CA GLY A 47 4.19 8.18 20.62
C GLY A 47 5.59 8.08 21.19
N THR A 48 6.49 9.02 20.86
CA THR A 48 7.84 9.06 21.46
C THR A 48 7.80 9.34 22.96
N LYS A 49 6.95 10.28 23.40
CA LYS A 49 6.79 10.63 24.82
C LYS A 49 6.16 9.50 25.62
N GLU A 50 5.22 8.75 25.04
CA GLU A 50 4.61 7.60 25.69
C GLU A 50 5.61 6.48 25.94
N ILE A 51 6.45 6.15 24.96
CA ILE A 51 7.46 5.10 25.13
C ILE A 51 8.57 5.54 26.09
N GLU A 52 8.98 6.82 26.05
CA GLU A 52 9.90 7.39 27.05
C GLU A 52 9.35 7.28 28.48
N LYS A 53 8.05 7.61 28.68
CA LYS A 53 7.38 7.42 29.97
C LYS A 53 7.37 5.96 30.40
N GLN A 54 7.16 5.02 29.48
CA GLN A 54 7.21 3.59 29.78
C GLN A 54 8.62 3.15 30.23
N ILE A 55 9.68 3.62 29.58
CA ILE A 55 11.07 3.34 29.96
C ILE A 55 11.34 3.86 31.39
N LEU A 56 10.93 5.09 31.70
CA LEU A 56 11.07 5.67 33.05
C LEU A 56 10.29 4.87 34.11
N GLN A 57 9.09 4.40 33.78
CA GLN A 57 8.30 3.56 34.69
C GLN A 57 8.98 2.21 34.98
N ILE A 58 9.60 1.60 33.98
CA ILE A 58 10.35 0.35 34.14
C ILE A 58 11.58 0.60 35.04
N ASP A 59 12.31 1.68 34.80
CA ASP A 59 13.47 2.07 35.62
C ASP A 59 13.08 2.29 37.09
N HIS A 60 11.96 2.97 37.35
CA HIS A 60 11.42 3.11 38.70
C HIS A 60 11.01 1.79 39.36
N LEU A 61 10.57 0.78 38.60
CA LEU A 61 10.23 -0.54 39.14
C LEU A 61 11.47 -1.35 39.50
N ILE A 62 12.54 -1.24 38.69
CA ILE A 62 13.84 -1.85 38.99
C ILE A 62 14.42 -1.24 40.27
N ASN A 63 14.37 0.08 40.42
CA ASN A 63 14.82 0.80 41.62
C ASN A 63 14.02 0.44 42.89
N ARG A 64 12.77 0.01 42.75
CA ARG A 64 11.92 -0.47 43.85
C ARG A 64 12.05 -1.97 44.11
N GLU A 65 13.00 -2.65 43.47
CA GLU A 65 13.25 -4.09 43.56
C GLU A 65 12.05 -4.95 43.13
N LYS A 66 11.14 -4.39 42.33
CA LYS A 66 9.97 -5.09 41.77
C LYS A 66 10.33 -5.75 40.43
N PHE A 67 11.29 -6.66 40.47
CA PHE A 67 11.90 -7.26 39.27
C PHE A 67 10.92 -8.06 38.40
N GLU A 68 9.96 -8.77 39.02
CA GLU A 68 8.94 -9.51 38.26
C GLU A 68 7.99 -8.57 37.50
N GLU A 69 7.55 -7.49 38.13
CA GLU A 69 6.72 -6.46 37.49
C GLU A 69 7.50 -5.74 36.37
N ALA A 70 8.79 -5.45 36.59
CA ALA A 70 9.66 -4.85 35.59
C ALA A 70 9.81 -5.74 34.35
N ASN A 71 10.11 -7.04 34.53
CA ASN A 71 10.27 -7.98 33.41
C ASN A 71 8.96 -8.18 32.62
N GLN A 72 7.82 -8.22 33.30
CA GLN A 72 6.51 -8.29 32.64
C GLN A 72 6.23 -7.02 31.82
N LYS A 73 6.61 -5.85 32.32
CA LYS A 73 6.47 -4.60 31.56
C LYS A 73 7.45 -4.53 30.38
N CYS A 74 8.71 -4.95 30.55
CA CYS A 74 9.69 -5.02 29.46
C CYS A 74 9.21 -5.92 28.31
N THR A 75 8.75 -7.12 28.62
CA THR A 75 8.24 -8.08 27.61
C THR A 75 7.01 -7.53 26.89
N LYS A 76 6.06 -6.93 27.63
CA LYS A 76 4.89 -6.27 27.02
C LYS A 76 5.28 -5.11 26.12
N ALA A 77 6.20 -4.25 26.56
CA ALA A 77 6.67 -3.10 25.77
C ALA A 77 7.36 -3.55 24.47
N ILE A 78 8.23 -4.57 24.52
CA ILE A 78 8.87 -5.13 23.31
C ILE A 78 7.82 -5.67 22.33
N VAL A 79 6.80 -6.38 22.82
CA VAL A 79 5.73 -6.90 21.97
C VAL A 79 4.92 -5.77 21.35
N GLN A 80 4.56 -4.74 22.12
CA GLN A 80 3.84 -3.57 21.62
C GLN A 80 4.65 -2.83 20.55
N ILE A 81 5.92 -2.54 20.81
CA ILE A 81 6.80 -1.87 19.84
C ILE A 81 6.91 -2.69 18.55
N LYS A 82 7.07 -4.00 18.64
CA LYS A 82 7.10 -4.88 17.45
C LYS A 82 5.78 -4.87 16.68
N GLN A 83 4.65 -4.88 17.39
CA GLN A 83 3.33 -4.78 16.76
C GLN A 83 3.15 -3.44 16.05
N ASP A 84 3.60 -2.34 16.65
CA ASP A 84 3.51 -1.02 16.04
C ASP A 84 4.43 -0.89 14.83
N ILE A 85 5.65 -1.46 14.86
CA ILE A 85 6.51 -1.57 13.66
C ILE A 85 5.78 -2.34 12.55
N SER A 86 5.15 -3.49 12.87
CA SER A 86 4.41 -4.25 11.85
C SER A 86 3.21 -3.49 11.29
N ARG A 87 2.47 -2.75 12.12
CA ARG A 87 1.33 -1.93 11.67
C ARG A 87 1.78 -0.81 10.73
N ILE A 88 2.81 -0.05 11.13
CA ILE A 88 3.36 1.01 10.28
C ILE A 88 3.84 0.42 8.95
N ARG A 89 4.50 -0.74 9.00
CA ARG A 89 4.95 -1.46 7.80
C ARG A 89 3.78 -1.84 6.90
N ASP A 90 2.73 -2.44 7.46
CA ASP A 90 1.54 -2.86 6.69
C ASP A 90 0.82 -1.66 6.07
N ASP A 91 0.71 -0.55 6.81
CA ASP A 91 0.10 0.69 6.32
C ASP A 91 0.90 1.31 5.16
N VAL A 92 2.23 1.32 5.27
CA VAL A 92 3.11 1.84 4.21
C VAL A 92 3.06 0.92 2.98
N ILE A 93 3.06 -0.40 3.16
CA ILE A 93 2.90 -1.37 2.06
C ILE A 93 1.54 -1.16 1.38
N ALA A 94 0.46 -1.03 2.14
CA ALA A 94 -0.88 -0.81 1.58
C ALA A 94 -0.95 0.49 0.75
N LYS A 95 -0.31 1.57 1.21
CA LYS A 95 -0.21 2.82 0.43
C LYS A 95 0.58 2.61 -0.87
N ALA A 96 1.75 1.97 -0.79
CA ALA A 96 2.58 1.69 -1.96
C ALA A 96 1.88 0.75 -2.97
N GLU A 97 1.13 -0.24 -2.48
CA GLU A 97 0.29 -1.12 -3.31
C GLU A 97 -0.80 -0.33 -4.04
N LEU A 98 -1.50 0.55 -3.34
CA LEU A 98 -2.55 1.37 -3.92
C LEU A 98 -2.00 2.27 -5.02
N GLU A 99 -0.91 2.99 -4.78
CA GLU A 99 -0.28 3.84 -5.79
C GLU A 99 0.18 3.04 -7.01
N ARG A 100 0.85 1.90 -6.81
CA ARG A 100 1.28 1.03 -7.91
C ARG A 100 0.10 0.49 -8.70
N SER A 101 -0.98 0.12 -8.04
CA SER A 101 -2.20 -0.35 -8.70
C SER A 101 -2.84 0.75 -9.56
N ILE A 102 -2.81 2.01 -9.11
CA ILE A 102 -3.30 3.16 -9.87
C ILE A 102 -2.42 3.37 -11.11
N ARG A 103 -1.09 3.37 -10.97
CA ARG A 103 -0.14 3.48 -12.09
C ARG A 103 -0.36 2.37 -13.13
N MET A 104 -0.52 1.13 -12.69
CA MET A 104 -0.79 -0.01 -13.59
C MET A 104 -2.14 0.10 -14.30
N LYS A 105 -3.20 0.53 -13.59
CA LYS A 105 -4.51 0.79 -14.21
C LYS A 105 -4.41 1.85 -15.30
N LEU A 106 -3.69 2.94 -15.05
CA LEU A 106 -3.46 4.00 -16.04
C LEU A 106 -2.71 3.48 -17.27
N LYS A 107 -1.64 2.70 -17.07
CA LYS A 107 -0.91 2.04 -18.17
C LYS A 107 -1.83 1.14 -18.99
N TYR A 108 -2.60 0.27 -18.34
CA TYR A 108 -3.54 -0.62 -19.02
C TYR A 108 -4.61 0.15 -19.81
N THR A 109 -5.17 1.23 -19.24
CA THR A 109 -6.14 2.07 -19.96
C THR A 109 -5.51 2.74 -21.19
N ALA A 110 -4.27 3.22 -21.08
CA ALA A 110 -3.56 3.81 -22.21
C ALA A 110 -3.23 2.77 -23.29
N GLU A 111 -2.77 1.57 -22.92
CA GLU A 111 -2.53 0.46 -23.85
C GLU A 111 -3.83 0.02 -24.56
N MET A 112 -4.93 -0.07 -23.81
CA MET A 112 -6.25 -0.40 -24.36
C MET A 112 -6.68 0.65 -25.38
N LEU A 113 -6.56 1.95 -25.07
CA LEU A 113 -6.84 3.01 -26.03
C LEU A 113 -5.97 2.90 -27.28
N VAL A 114 -4.65 2.72 -27.13
CA VAL A 114 -3.74 2.53 -28.29
C VAL A 114 -4.19 1.34 -29.15
N SER A 115 -4.61 0.23 -28.54
CA SER A 115 -5.12 -0.94 -29.28
C SER A 115 -6.40 -0.63 -30.06
N VAL A 116 -7.29 0.21 -29.51
CA VAL A 116 -8.54 0.64 -30.16
C VAL A 116 -8.24 1.61 -31.30
N PHE A 117 -7.36 2.58 -31.10
CA PHE A 117 -6.90 3.50 -32.16
C PHE A 117 -6.25 2.74 -33.33
N ASN A 118 -5.42 1.74 -33.05
CA ASN A 118 -4.82 0.86 -34.05
C ASN A 118 -5.87 0.06 -34.84
N LYS A 119 -6.86 -0.55 -34.16
CA LYS A 119 -7.91 -1.32 -34.83
C LYS A 119 -8.77 -0.48 -35.76
N ASN A 120 -8.94 0.79 -35.45
CA ASN A 120 -9.78 1.71 -36.21
C ASN A 120 -8.99 2.59 -37.21
N ASN A 121 -7.68 2.34 -37.39
CA ASN A 121 -6.78 3.10 -38.27
C ASN A 121 -6.79 4.62 -38.03
N TYR A 122 -7.01 5.06 -36.79
CA TYR A 122 -6.91 6.47 -36.42
C TYR A 122 -5.45 6.84 -36.09
N PRO A 123 -5.01 8.08 -36.35
CA PRO A 123 -3.66 8.52 -35.98
C PRO A 123 -3.52 8.50 -34.46
N ILE A 124 -2.56 7.72 -33.95
CA ILE A 124 -2.28 7.63 -32.52
C ILE A 124 -1.60 8.94 -32.06
N PRO A 125 -2.14 9.66 -31.07
CA PRO A 125 -1.46 10.79 -30.46
C PRO A 125 -0.12 10.34 -29.82
N ASN A 126 0.98 11.01 -30.16
CA ASN A 126 2.31 10.73 -29.59
C ASN A 126 2.33 10.84 -28.05
N GLU A 127 1.42 11.62 -27.48
CA GLU A 127 1.24 11.76 -26.04
C GLU A 127 0.76 10.47 -25.37
N LEU A 128 -0.11 9.68 -26.02
CA LEU A 128 -0.53 8.37 -25.51
C LEU A 128 0.64 7.37 -25.45
N GLN A 129 1.52 7.39 -26.44
CA GLN A 129 2.70 6.52 -26.43
C GLN A 129 3.69 6.92 -25.33
N LYS A 130 3.85 8.23 -25.08
CA LYS A 130 4.65 8.73 -23.96
C LYS A 130 4.05 8.33 -22.62
N ILE A 131 2.72 8.37 -22.47
CA ILE A 131 2.02 7.94 -21.25
C ILE A 131 2.28 6.45 -20.98
N VAL A 132 2.13 5.57 -21.96
CA VAL A 132 2.39 4.13 -21.79
C VAL A 132 3.83 3.84 -21.29
N LEU A 133 4.81 4.62 -21.77
CA LEU A 133 6.23 4.44 -21.42
C LEU A 133 6.63 5.13 -20.11
N SER A 134 5.96 6.21 -19.71
CA SER A 134 6.38 7.05 -18.57
C SER A 134 5.51 6.91 -17.31
N VAL A 135 4.28 6.40 -17.41
CA VAL A 135 3.33 6.31 -16.29
C VAL A 135 3.84 5.50 -15.09
N LEU A 136 4.75 4.54 -15.30
CA LEU A 136 5.31 3.74 -14.21
C LEU A 136 6.36 4.48 -13.37
N ASN A 137 7.01 5.50 -13.94
CA ASN A 137 8.05 6.30 -13.29
C ASN A 137 7.62 7.76 -13.04
N ALA A 138 6.36 8.10 -13.34
CA ALA A 138 5.85 9.45 -13.26
C ALA A 138 5.52 9.86 -11.82
N ASP A 139 5.82 11.12 -11.50
CA ASP A 139 5.49 11.73 -10.22
C ASP A 139 3.97 11.89 -10.04
N GLU A 140 3.52 12.06 -8.79
CA GLU A 140 2.09 12.10 -8.44
C GLU A 140 1.33 13.24 -9.15
N SER A 141 2.01 14.36 -9.43
CA SER A 141 1.47 15.47 -10.24
C SER A 141 1.19 15.06 -11.68
N ASP A 142 2.07 14.26 -12.26
CA ASP A 142 2.01 13.85 -13.66
C ASP A 142 0.92 12.78 -13.84
N LEU A 143 0.71 11.94 -12.82
CA LEU A 143 -0.39 10.96 -12.81
C LEU A 143 -1.77 11.62 -12.90
N SER A 144 -1.98 12.76 -12.24
CA SER A 144 -3.23 13.51 -12.35
C SER A 144 -3.43 14.05 -13.76
N ILE A 145 -2.38 14.63 -14.35
CA ILE A 145 -2.40 15.17 -15.72
C ILE A 145 -2.69 14.06 -16.73
N TYR A 146 -2.06 12.89 -16.57
CA TYR A 146 -2.30 11.74 -17.45
C TYR A 146 -3.70 11.18 -17.32
N LYS A 147 -4.26 11.15 -16.12
CA LYS A 147 -5.65 10.72 -15.91
C LYS A 147 -6.63 11.67 -16.60
N ASP A 148 -6.46 12.98 -16.41
CA ASP A 148 -7.32 13.99 -17.04
C ASP A 148 -7.20 13.94 -18.57
N PHE A 149 -6.00 13.71 -19.10
CA PHE A 149 -5.79 13.53 -20.54
C PHE A 149 -6.48 12.28 -21.09
N LEU A 150 -6.38 11.14 -20.39
CA LEU A 150 -7.05 9.90 -20.78
C LEU A 150 -8.57 10.06 -20.73
N ASP A 151 -9.10 10.71 -19.69
CA ASP A 151 -10.54 10.97 -19.55
C ASP A 151 -11.04 11.90 -20.67
N ASN A 152 -10.26 12.93 -21.05
CA ASN A 152 -10.57 13.80 -22.20
C ASN A 152 -10.56 13.04 -23.54
N ILE A 153 -9.63 12.10 -23.75
CA ILE A 153 -9.63 11.26 -24.96
C ILE A 153 -10.84 10.33 -24.99
N ILE A 154 -11.15 9.69 -23.87
CA ILE A 154 -12.30 8.77 -23.77
C ILE A 154 -13.60 9.54 -24.04
N THR A 155 -13.78 10.70 -23.41
CA THR A 155 -14.98 11.53 -23.60
C THR A 155 -15.10 12.03 -25.02
N ASN A 156 -14.02 12.52 -25.64
CA ASN A 156 -14.02 12.94 -27.05
C ASN A 156 -14.32 11.77 -27.99
N TYR A 157 -13.74 10.58 -27.76
CA TYR A 157 -13.99 9.41 -28.59
C TYR A 157 -15.42 8.87 -28.45
N LEU A 158 -15.97 8.87 -27.22
CA LEU A 158 -17.37 8.49 -26.98
C LEU A 158 -18.36 9.51 -27.56
N THR A 159 -18.02 10.80 -27.54
CA THR A 159 -18.84 11.83 -28.18
C THR A 159 -18.74 11.80 -29.70
N GLU A 160 -17.58 11.54 -30.29
CA GLU A 160 -17.45 11.29 -31.74
C GLU A 160 -18.20 10.02 -32.18
N ALA A 161 -18.22 8.97 -31.35
CA ALA A 161 -19.05 7.79 -31.60
C ALA A 161 -20.56 8.10 -31.50
N ALA A 162 -20.95 9.04 -30.63
CA ALA A 162 -22.31 9.54 -30.50
C ALA A 162 -22.71 10.54 -31.60
N ASP A 163 -21.73 11.18 -32.25
CA ASP A 163 -21.91 12.11 -33.37
C ASP A 163 -22.23 11.41 -34.70
N LYS A 164 -22.73 10.17 -34.62
CA LYS A 164 -23.58 9.57 -35.65
C LYS A 164 -24.95 10.23 -35.61
N ASN A 165 -24.97 11.49 -36.05
CA ASN A 165 -26.08 12.07 -36.77
C ASN A 165 -26.58 11.08 -37.83
N LYS A 166 -27.60 10.28 -37.47
CA LYS A 166 -28.53 9.58 -38.39
C LYS A 166 -29.70 8.86 -37.72
N LEU A 167 -30.04 9.14 -36.46
CA LEU A 167 -31.32 8.65 -35.92
C LEU A 167 -32.45 9.58 -36.35
N THR A 168 -33.23 9.12 -37.33
CA THR A 168 -34.49 9.77 -37.72
C THR A 168 -35.49 9.69 -36.57
N SER A 169 -36.47 10.61 -36.54
CA SER A 169 -37.49 10.66 -35.48
C SER A 169 -38.21 9.33 -35.26
N GLY A 170 -38.51 8.59 -36.34
CA GLY A 170 -39.14 7.26 -36.25
C GLY A 170 -38.24 6.18 -35.65
N GLN A 171 -36.91 6.28 -35.78
CA GLN A 171 -35.99 5.34 -35.13
C GLN A 171 -35.85 5.63 -33.63
N ARG A 172 -36.04 6.90 -33.21
CA ARG A 172 -36.09 7.24 -31.78
C ARG A 172 -37.36 6.70 -31.12
N GLU A 173 -38.51 6.82 -31.78
CA GLU A 173 -39.78 6.25 -31.29
C GLU A 173 -39.73 4.73 -31.18
N LEU A 174 -39.17 4.04 -32.20
CA LEU A 174 -38.96 2.59 -32.15
C LEU A 174 -37.97 2.18 -31.06
N ALA A 175 -36.88 2.92 -30.87
CA ALA A 175 -35.95 2.66 -29.78
C ALA A 175 -36.64 2.84 -28.43
N THR A 176 -37.43 3.89 -28.22
CA THR A 176 -38.18 4.09 -26.97
C THR A 176 -39.20 2.98 -26.70
N GLN A 177 -39.84 2.44 -27.73
CA GLN A 177 -40.76 1.31 -27.60
C GLN A 177 -40.05 -0.02 -27.29
N LEU A 178 -38.85 -0.23 -27.83
CA LEU A 178 -38.00 -1.39 -27.47
C LEU A 178 -37.41 -1.26 -26.06
N LEU A 179 -37.19 -0.03 -25.58
CA LEU A 179 -36.59 0.26 -24.28
C LEU A 179 -37.53 0.02 -23.08
N GLU A 180 -38.85 -0.10 -23.28
CA GLU A 180 -39.83 -0.28 -22.18
C GLU A 180 -39.74 -1.65 -21.45
N GLY A 181 -38.81 -2.54 -21.81
CA GLY A 181 -38.65 -3.86 -21.18
C GLY A 181 -37.23 -4.26 -20.78
N GLU A 182 -36.19 -3.47 -21.10
CA GLU A 182 -34.79 -3.85 -20.86
C GLU A 182 -34.18 -3.04 -19.73
N SER A 183 -33.83 -3.73 -18.63
CA SER A 183 -33.14 -3.15 -17.49
C SER A 183 -31.80 -2.56 -17.94
N HIS A 184 -31.65 -1.24 -17.84
CA HIS A 184 -30.39 -0.58 -18.15
C HIS A 184 -29.32 -1.04 -17.16
N GLN A 185 -28.37 -1.84 -17.62
CA GLN A 185 -27.07 -1.89 -16.96
C GLN A 185 -26.38 -0.56 -17.25
N ASN A 186 -26.36 0.33 -16.25
CA ASN A 186 -25.58 1.55 -16.33
C ASN A 186 -24.11 1.16 -16.52
N PHE A 187 -23.36 1.88 -17.35
CA PHE A 187 -21.93 1.64 -17.54
C PHE A 187 -21.18 1.66 -16.19
N ALA A 188 -21.64 2.48 -15.23
CA ALA A 188 -21.13 2.46 -13.87
C ALA A 188 -21.35 1.11 -13.15
N ASP A 189 -22.52 0.49 -13.31
CA ASP A 189 -22.85 -0.80 -12.70
C ASP A 189 -22.10 -1.96 -13.38
N TRP A 190 -21.95 -1.89 -14.71
CA TRP A 190 -21.12 -2.83 -15.47
C TRP A 190 -19.64 -2.73 -15.09
N ARG A 191 -19.12 -1.52 -14.92
CA ARG A 191 -17.74 -1.28 -14.47
C ARG A 191 -17.49 -1.82 -13.07
N LEU A 192 -18.42 -1.62 -12.13
CA LEU A 192 -18.32 -2.18 -10.77
C LEU A 192 -18.28 -3.72 -10.77
N MET A 193 -18.97 -4.36 -11.71
CA MET A 193 -18.98 -5.82 -11.87
C MET A 193 -17.67 -6.36 -12.47
N HIS A 194 -17.05 -5.64 -13.40
CA HIS A 194 -15.87 -6.12 -14.15
C HIS A 194 -14.51 -5.52 -13.75
N ASP A 195 -14.46 -4.50 -12.87
CA ASP A 195 -13.20 -3.91 -12.38
C ASP A 195 -12.32 -4.91 -11.59
N LYS A 196 -12.89 -6.03 -11.13
CA LYS A 196 -12.16 -7.10 -10.42
C LYS A 196 -11.53 -8.14 -11.35
N GLU A 197 -12.09 -8.36 -12.54
CA GLU A 197 -11.64 -9.43 -13.45
C GLU A 197 -10.49 -9.02 -14.37
N THR A 198 -10.31 -7.73 -14.63
CA THR A 198 -9.35 -7.25 -15.66
C THR A 198 -7.90 -7.26 -15.19
N ILE A 199 -7.64 -7.26 -13.89
CA ILE A 199 -6.29 -7.35 -13.34
C ILE A 199 -6.08 -8.78 -12.86
N ALA A 200 -5.53 -9.64 -13.71
CA ALA A 200 -5.26 -11.04 -13.42
C ALA A 200 -4.67 -11.21 -12.00
N GLU A 201 -5.20 -12.13 -11.18
CA GLU A 201 -4.78 -12.31 -9.77
C GLU A 201 -3.25 -12.40 -9.58
N ASN A 202 -2.56 -12.99 -10.56
CA ASN A 202 -1.09 -13.07 -10.60
C ASN A 202 -0.41 -11.69 -10.65
N SER A 203 -0.98 -10.73 -11.36
CA SER A 203 -0.48 -9.36 -11.43
C SER A 203 -0.73 -8.58 -10.14
N GLN A 204 -1.83 -8.85 -9.44
CA GLN A 204 -2.07 -8.27 -8.11
C GLN A 204 -1.07 -8.81 -7.08
N ARG A 205 -0.81 -10.12 -7.09
CA ARG A 205 0.20 -10.74 -6.21
C ARG A 205 1.61 -10.21 -6.48
N LEU A 206 1.97 -10.03 -7.75
CA LEU A 206 3.26 -9.43 -8.11
C LEU A 206 3.36 -7.97 -7.69
N ASN A 207 2.29 -7.18 -7.85
CA ASN A 207 2.26 -5.79 -7.40
C ASN A 207 2.41 -5.67 -5.89
N LYS A 208 1.77 -6.56 -5.13
CA LYS A 208 1.96 -6.71 -3.69
C LYS A 208 3.42 -7.00 -3.33
N LEU A 209 4.01 -8.02 -3.93
CA LEU A 209 5.41 -8.38 -3.68
C LEU A 209 6.39 -7.25 -4.07
N LEU A 210 6.11 -6.52 -5.15
CA LEU A 210 6.96 -5.41 -5.58
C LEU A 210 6.79 -4.17 -4.69
N ALA A 211 5.58 -3.91 -4.18
CA ALA A 211 5.35 -2.88 -3.17
C ALA A 211 6.05 -3.24 -1.85
N GLU A 212 5.93 -4.49 -1.39
CA GLU A 212 6.67 -5.02 -0.24
C GLU A 212 8.18 -4.82 -0.40
N LEU A 213 8.75 -5.18 -1.57
CA LEU A 213 10.17 -5.00 -1.85
C LEU A 213 10.60 -3.53 -1.86
N SER A 214 9.77 -2.64 -2.42
CA SER A 214 10.07 -1.19 -2.45
C SER A 214 10.08 -0.55 -1.06
N VAL A 215 9.27 -1.06 -0.13
CA VAL A 215 9.18 -0.55 1.25
C VAL A 215 10.26 -1.16 2.15
N LEU A 216 10.66 -2.40 1.88
CA LEU A 216 11.55 -3.15 2.77
C LEU A 216 13.02 -2.96 2.49
N ASP A 217 13.40 -2.88 1.22
CA ASP A 217 14.79 -2.87 0.80
C ASP A 217 14.98 -1.77 -0.24
N GLU A 218 15.57 -0.65 0.16
CA GLU A 218 16.29 0.26 -0.77
C GLU A 218 17.70 -0.31 -1.05
N THR A 219 17.85 -1.63 -1.15
CA THR A 219 19.12 -2.19 -1.61
C THR A 219 19.23 -1.95 -3.12
N PRO A 220 20.42 -1.65 -3.67
CA PRO A 220 20.57 -1.35 -5.11
C PRO A 220 20.05 -2.47 -6.03
N ASN A 221 19.90 -3.70 -5.51
CA ASN A 221 19.31 -4.80 -6.23
C ASN A 221 17.78 -4.66 -6.41
N THR A 222 17.04 -4.10 -5.46
CA THR A 222 15.57 -3.93 -5.63
C THR A 222 15.26 -2.87 -6.67
N GLN A 223 16.06 -1.81 -6.76
CA GLN A 223 15.96 -0.81 -7.84
C GLN A 223 16.17 -1.46 -9.20
N ALA A 224 17.19 -2.33 -9.35
CA ALA A 224 17.41 -3.07 -10.58
C ALA A 224 16.27 -4.07 -10.92
N PHE A 225 15.61 -4.64 -9.93
CA PHE A 225 14.42 -5.49 -10.13
C PHE A 225 13.19 -4.67 -10.49
N LEU A 226 13.01 -3.47 -9.90
CA LEU A 226 11.93 -2.54 -10.23
C LEU A 226 12.10 -2.00 -11.66
N GLU A 227 13.32 -1.66 -12.07
CA GLU A 227 13.64 -1.22 -13.44
C GLU A 227 13.37 -2.30 -14.48
N ARG A 228 13.59 -3.59 -14.15
CA ARG A 228 13.30 -4.72 -15.06
C ARG A 228 11.83 -5.12 -15.09
N ALA A 229 11.06 -4.77 -14.08
CA ALA A 229 9.64 -5.10 -13.97
C ALA A 229 8.73 -4.02 -14.60
N ASN A 230 9.28 -2.88 -14.98
CA ASN A 230 8.60 -1.79 -15.68
C ASN A 230 8.63 -1.98 -17.20
#